data_AF-A0A8T3PT37-F1
#
_entry.id   AF-A0A8T3PT37-F1
#
_cell.length_a   1.000
_cell.length_b   1.000
_cell.length_c   1.000
_cell.angle_alpha   90.00
_cell.angle_beta   90.00
_cell.angle_gamma   90.00
#
_symmetry.space_group_name_H-M   'P 1'
#
loop_
_entity.id
_entity.type
_entity.pdbx_description
1 polymer ?
#
loop_
_entity_poly.entity_id
_entity_poly.type
_entity_poly.pdbx_seq_one_letter_code
_entity_poly.pdbx_strand_id
1 'polypeptide(L)'
;MIAIEEVVVPVVLEIVKRKDSSRSDLHLDDKLVGDLGLRSLDLAEIVAVLEQKTGLDPFAELVSITSVRTVRDICNAYETAAAPDADAGDAELEAIRARAAERR
;
A
#
# COMPACT_ATOMS: atom_id res chain seq x y z
N MET A 1 16.61 8.69 4.93
CA MET A 1 15.57 7.87 4.29
C MET A 1 14.33 8.73 4.18
N ILE A 2 13.75 8.84 2.99
CA ILE A 2 12.42 9.43 2.83
C ILE A 2 11.42 8.35 3.25
N ALA A 3 10.45 8.67 4.10
CA ALA A 3 9.41 7.72 4.47
C ALA A 3 8.50 7.48 3.25
N ILE A 4 8.10 6.23 3.01
CA ILE A 4 7.21 5.89 1.88
C ILE A 4 5.90 6.67 1.95
N GLU A 5 5.39 6.92 3.16
CA GLU A 5 4.20 7.74 3.41
C GLU A 5 4.32 9.16 2.82
N GLU A 6 5.50 9.78 2.91
CA GLU A 6 5.77 11.12 2.36
C GLU A 6 5.72 11.15 0.82
N VAL A 7 5.79 9.98 0.17
CA VAL A 7 5.67 9.83 -1.29
C VAL A 7 4.27 9.37 -1.68
N VAL A 8 3.68 8.44 -0.93
CA VAL A 8 2.35 7.87 -1.21
C VAL A 8 1.24 8.87 -0.94
N VAL A 9 1.21 9.47 0.25
CA VAL A 9 0.14 10.39 0.68
C VAL A 9 -0.09 11.54 -0.32
N PRO A 10 0.92 12.30 -0.79
CA PRO A 10 0.68 13.39 -1.72
C PRO A 10 0.16 12.91 -3.08
N VAL A 11 0.61 11.76 -3.58
CA VAL A 11 0.13 11.19 -4.85
C VAL A 11 -1.33 10.78 -4.76
N VAL A 12 -1.71 10.09 -3.68
CA VAL A 12 -3.11 9.70 -3.46
C VAL A 12 -3.97 10.95 -3.29
N LEU A 13 -3.53 11.93 -2.50
CA LEU A 13 -4.28 13.17 -2.26
C LEU A 13 -4.48 13.97 -3.56
N GLU A 14 -3.49 14.01 -4.45
CA GLU A 14 -3.60 14.68 -5.76
C GLU A 14 -4.72 14.07 -6.61
N ILE A 15 -4.76 12.74 -6.71
CA ILE A 15 -5.78 12.02 -7.48
C ILE A 15 -7.16 12.16 -6.84
N VAL A 16 -7.24 12.11 -5.51
CA VAL A 16 -8.48 12.36 -4.78
C VAL A 16 -8.98 13.78 -5.01
N LYS A 17 -8.13 14.81 -4.91
CA LYS A 17 -8.49 16.23 -5.14
C LYS A 17 -9.01 16.50 -6.54
N ARG A 18 -8.50 15.78 -7.55
CA ARG A 18 -9.01 15.86 -8.92
C ARG A 18 -10.46 15.39 -9.05
N LYS A 19 -10.87 14.43 -8.22
CA LYS A 19 -12.23 13.88 -8.22
C LYS A 19 -13.16 14.60 -7.25
N ASP A 20 -12.63 14.91 -6.08
CA ASP A 20 -13.31 15.59 -5.00
C ASP A 20 -12.47 16.77 -4.53
N SER A 21 -12.71 17.94 -5.15
CA SER A 21 -11.96 19.16 -4.85
C SER A 21 -12.24 19.72 -3.44
N SER A 22 -13.22 19.16 -2.74
CA SER A 22 -13.51 19.48 -1.33
C SER A 22 -12.59 18.75 -0.35
N ARG A 23 -11.94 17.66 -0.78
CA ARG A 23 -11.01 16.89 0.04
C ARG A 23 -9.69 17.64 0.22
N SER A 24 -9.41 18.06 1.45
CA SER A 24 -8.16 18.76 1.79
C SER A 24 -7.14 17.87 2.49
N ASP A 25 -7.62 16.80 3.13
CA ASP A 25 -6.87 15.92 4.01
C ASP A 25 -7.12 14.45 3.65
N LEU A 26 -6.19 13.60 4.07
CA LEU A 26 -6.23 12.16 3.85
C LEU A 26 -5.70 11.45 5.10
N HIS A 27 -6.37 10.37 5.50
CA HIS A 27 -5.91 9.52 6.59
C HIS A 27 -5.43 8.17 6.05
N LEU A 28 -4.42 7.57 6.69
CA LEU A 28 -3.86 6.29 6.25
C LEU A 28 -4.92 5.16 6.30
N ASP A 29 -5.80 5.22 7.28
CA ASP A 29 -6.87 4.24 7.46
C ASP A 29 -8.11 4.51 6.58
N ASP A 30 -8.08 5.55 5.73
CA ASP A 30 -9.15 5.80 4.76
C ASP A 30 -9.22 4.64 3.75
N LYS A 31 -10.43 4.12 3.53
CA LYS A 31 -10.66 3.11 2.49
C LYS A 31 -10.62 3.76 1.12
N LEU A 32 -9.82 3.17 0.23
CA LEU A 32 -9.66 3.63 -1.15
C LEU A 32 -11.01 3.72 -1.87
N VAL A 33 -11.80 2.65 -1.83
CA VAL A 33 -13.10 2.60 -2.51
C VAL A 33 -14.21 3.20 -1.66
N GLY A 34 -14.22 2.90 -0.35
CA GLY A 34 -15.33 3.24 0.54
C GLY A 34 -15.36 4.70 0.98
N ASP A 35 -14.21 5.26 1.35
CA ASP A 35 -14.10 6.60 1.90
C ASP A 35 -13.60 7.61 0.86
N LEU A 36 -12.64 7.22 0.03
CA LEU A 36 -12.00 8.09 -0.98
C LEU A 36 -12.66 8.00 -2.36
N GLY A 37 -13.52 7.00 -2.60
CA GLY A 37 -14.19 6.81 -3.90
C GLY A 37 -13.24 6.52 -5.06
N LEU A 38 -12.04 6.00 -4.78
CA LEU A 38 -11.06 5.56 -5.76
C LEU A 38 -11.53 4.24 -6.40
N ARG A 39 -11.31 4.12 -7.70
CA ARG A 39 -11.61 2.94 -8.52
C ARG A 39 -10.31 2.34 -9.06
N SER A 40 -10.40 1.19 -9.72
CA SER A 40 -9.24 0.49 -10.26
C SER A 40 -8.36 1.34 -11.18
N LEU A 41 -8.97 2.26 -11.97
CA LEU A 41 -8.22 3.18 -12.82
C LEU A 41 -7.40 4.19 -11.99
N ASP A 42 -8.00 4.73 -10.93
CA ASP A 42 -7.31 5.68 -10.05
C ASP A 42 -6.16 4.99 -9.31
N LEU A 43 -6.37 3.75 -8.88
CA LEU A 43 -5.32 2.94 -8.26
C LEU A 43 -4.18 2.66 -9.24
N ALA A 44 -4.49 2.27 -10.48
CA ALA A 44 -3.48 2.06 -11.52
C ALA A 44 -2.68 3.33 -11.81
N GLU A 45 -3.34 4.49 -11.81
CA GLU A 45 -2.69 5.79 -11.97
C GLU A 45 -1.77 6.12 -10.78
N ILE A 46 -2.24 5.92 -9.54
CA ILE A 46 -1.42 6.07 -8.32
C ILE A 46 -0.17 5.20 -8.42
N VAL A 47 -0.34 3.92 -8.74
CA VAL A 47 0.78 2.95 -8.85
C VAL A 47 1.77 3.40 -9.91
N ALA A 48 1.30 3.79 -11.10
CA ALA A 48 2.19 4.25 -12.17
C ALA A 48 2.98 5.52 -11.78
N VAL A 49 2.35 6.48 -11.09
CA VAL A 49 3.04 7.69 -10.61
C VAL A 49 4.05 7.36 -9.52
N LEU A 50 3.70 6.45 -8.61
CA LEU A 50 4.62 5.99 -7.56
C LEU A 50 5.79 5.22 -8.14
N GLU A 51 5.57 4.33 -9.10
CA GLU A 51 6.63 3.61 -9.83
C GLU A 51 7.58 4.59 -10.52
N GLN A 52 7.09 5.65 -11.15
CA GLN A 52 7.96 6.68 -11.73
C GLN A 52 8.80 7.44 -10.69
N LYS A 53 8.29 7.60 -9.46
CA LYS A 53 8.97 8.33 -8.38
C LYS A 53 9.95 7.46 -7.61
N THR A 54 9.60 6.21 -7.35
CA THR A 54 10.36 5.28 -6.50
C THR A 54 11.18 4.27 -7.30
N GLY A 55 10.81 4.01 -8.55
CA GLY A 55 11.36 2.94 -9.38
C GLY A 55 10.90 1.54 -8.98
N LEU A 56 9.86 1.43 -8.12
CA LEU A 56 9.38 0.16 -7.57
C LEU A 56 7.91 -0.06 -7.94
N ASP A 57 7.57 -1.30 -8.29
CA ASP A 57 6.19 -1.77 -8.42
C ASP A 57 5.96 -2.99 -7.51
N PRO A 58 5.41 -2.80 -6.30
CA PRO A 58 5.13 -3.91 -5.40
C PRO A 58 4.02 -4.83 -5.91
N PHE A 59 3.19 -4.38 -6.86
CA PHE A 59 2.01 -5.13 -7.30
C PHE A 59 2.27 -6.09 -8.46
N ALA A 60 3.45 -5.99 -9.09
CA ALA A 60 3.88 -6.88 -10.16
C ALA A 60 4.05 -8.32 -9.66
N GLU A 61 4.74 -8.52 -8.53
CA GLU A 61 5.07 -9.86 -8.03
C GLU A 61 4.99 -10.01 -6.49
N LEU A 62 5.13 -8.93 -5.72
CA LEU A 62 5.30 -9.01 -4.26
C LEU A 62 3.96 -8.99 -3.51
N VAL A 63 3.01 -8.16 -3.95
CA VAL A 63 1.75 -7.91 -3.25
C VAL A 63 0.59 -8.02 -4.22
N SER A 64 -0.47 -8.73 -3.82
CA SER A 64 -1.70 -8.78 -4.61
C SER A 64 -2.42 -7.43 -4.56
N ILE A 65 -2.59 -6.78 -5.72
CA ILE A 65 -3.34 -5.51 -5.83
C ILE A 65 -4.78 -5.62 -5.31
N THR A 66 -5.36 -6.83 -5.33
CA THR A 66 -6.70 -7.12 -4.80
C THR A 66 -6.79 -7.06 -3.28
N SER A 67 -5.67 -7.13 -2.56
CA SER A 67 -5.62 -7.03 -1.09
C SER A 67 -5.59 -5.59 -0.60
N VAL A 68 -5.32 -4.61 -1.47
CA VAL A 68 -5.26 -3.20 -1.10
C VAL A 68 -6.68 -2.66 -0.85
N ARG A 69 -6.92 -2.15 0.35
CA ARG A 69 -8.22 -1.59 0.75
C ARG A 69 -8.11 -0.17 1.28
N THR A 70 -6.99 0.18 1.88
CA THR A 70 -6.72 1.46 2.54
C THR A 70 -5.45 2.12 1.99
N VAL A 71 -5.24 3.39 2.33
CA VAL A 71 -3.99 4.08 1.96
C VAL A 71 -2.79 3.46 2.68
N ARG A 72 -2.98 3.00 3.92
CA ARG A 72 -2.00 2.24 4.68
C ARG A 72 -1.54 0.98 3.93
N ASP A 73 -2.45 0.27 3.28
CA ASP A 73 -2.08 -0.93 2.50
C ASP A 73 -1.15 -0.59 1.33
N ILE A 74 -1.33 0.59 0.70
CA ILE A 74 -0.43 1.07 -0.36
C ILE A 74 0.94 1.35 0.24
N CYS A 75 1.01 2.09 1.35
CA CYS A 75 2.28 2.39 2.03
C CYS A 75 3.02 1.10 2.39
N ASN A 76 2.35 0.16 3.05
CA ASN A 76 2.93 -1.13 3.43
C ASN A 76 3.48 -1.89 2.22
N ALA A 77 2.75 -1.94 1.10
CA ALA A 77 3.20 -2.62 -0.10
C ALA A 77 4.51 -2.02 -0.64
N TYR A 78 4.61 -0.69 -0.69
CA TYR A 78 5.83 0.01 -1.11
C TYR A 78 6.96 -0.09 -0.09
N GLU A 79 6.66 -0.15 1.20
CA GLU A 79 7.67 -0.40 2.24
C GLU A 79 8.26 -1.81 2.12
N THR A 80 7.43 -2.84 1.89
CA THR A 80 7.91 -4.21 1.62
C THR A 80 8.78 -4.26 0.36
N ALA A 81 8.41 -3.55 -0.71
CA ALA A 81 9.25 -3.49 -1.92
C ALA A 81 10.55 -2.71 -1.72
N ALA A 82 10.54 -1.66 -0.88
CA ALA A 82 11.73 -0.88 -0.56
C ALA A 82 12.66 -1.60 0.44
N ALA A 83 12.13 -2.54 1.23
CA ALA A 83 12.85 -3.37 2.19
C ALA A 83 12.69 -4.87 1.85
N PRO A 84 13.32 -5.36 0.77
CA PRO A 84 13.17 -6.75 0.32
C PRO A 84 13.70 -7.79 1.32
N ASP A 85 14.46 -7.38 2.33
CA ASP A 85 15.10 -8.26 3.32
C ASP A 85 14.31 -8.48 4.62
N ALA A 86 13.14 -7.86 4.83
CA ALA A 86 12.55 -7.74 6.18
C ALA A 86 11.27 -8.56 6.48
N ASP A 87 10.46 -9.03 5.52
CA ASP A 87 9.09 -9.51 5.88
C ASP A 87 8.60 -10.79 5.18
N ALA A 88 9.23 -11.25 4.08
CA ALA A 88 8.77 -12.48 3.41
C ALA A 88 9.08 -13.76 4.22
N GLY A 89 10.06 -13.72 5.14
CA GLY A 89 10.47 -14.86 5.96
C GLY A 89 9.75 -14.96 7.30
N ASP A 90 9.48 -13.84 7.96
CA ASP A 90 9.07 -13.82 9.37
C ASP A 90 7.58 -14.15 9.57
N ALA A 91 6.69 -13.71 8.66
CA ALA A 91 5.26 -14.02 8.75
C ALA A 91 4.95 -15.51 8.53
N GLU A 92 5.67 -16.17 7.61
CA GLU A 92 5.52 -17.62 7.36
C GLU A 92 6.16 -18.45 8.48
N LEU A 93 7.33 -18.04 8.99
CA LEU A 93 8.01 -18.74 10.09
C LEU A 93 7.19 -18.67 11.40
N GLU A 94 6.56 -17.53 11.70
CA GLU A 94 5.70 -17.39 12.88
C GLU A 94 4.38 -18.16 12.75
N ALA A 95 3.77 -18.17 11.56
CA ALA A 95 2.59 -19.01 11.30
C ALA A 95 2.88 -20.51 11.46
N ILE A 96 4.07 -20.96 11.07
CA ILE A 96 4.53 -22.35 11.25
C ILE A 96 4.80 -22.65 12.74
N ARG A 97 5.44 -21.73 13.48
CA ARG A 97 5.71 -21.88 14.92
C ARG A 97 4.42 -21.91 15.76
N ALA A 98 3.47 -21.03 15.48
CA ALA A 98 2.19 -20.98 16.16
C ALA A 98 1.41 -22.31 16.03
N ARG A 99 1.41 -22.92 14.82
CA ARG A 99 0.76 -24.22 14.60
C ARG A 99 1.47 -25.40 15.26
N ALA A 100 2.78 -25.30 15.51
CA ALA A 100 3.54 -26.35 16.18
C ALA A 100 3.30 -26.37 17.70
N ALA A 101 3.00 -25.21 18.31
CA ALA A 101 2.77 -25.09 19.75
C ALA A 101 1.41 -25.65 20.21
N GLU A 102 0.40 -25.71 19.34
CA GLU A 102 -0.95 -26.16 19.68
C GLU A 102 -1.09 -27.70 19.79
N ARG A 103 -0.05 -28.46 19.38
CA ARG A 103 -0.05 -29.93 19.40
C ARG A 103 0.61 -30.55 20.64
N ARG A 104 0.90 -29.77 21.68
CA ARG A 104 1.68 -30.22 22.84
C ARG A 104 0.92 -30.16 24.15
#